data_AF-K1TZZ9-F1
#
_entry.id   AF-K1TZZ9-F1
#
_cell.length_a   1.000
_cell.length_b   1.000
_cell.length_c   1.000
_cell.angle_alpha   90.00
_cell.angle_beta   90.00
_cell.angle_gamma   90.00
#
_symmetry.space_group_name_H-M   'P 1'
#
loop_
_entity.id
_entity.type
_entity.pdbx_description
1 polymer ?
#
loop_
_entity_poly.entity_id
_entity_poly.type
_entity_poly.pdbx_seq_one_letter_code
_entity_poly.pdbx_strand_id
1 'polypeptide(L)'
;RAFPLTCENGQIATQYVDENGKPTMNIRFNPNGSFEAVEGITSPDGRVFGKMGHSERFSDNVYKNVDGNKDNRMFINAVDYFKI
;
A
#
# COMPACT_ATOMS: atom_id res chain seq x y z
N ARG A 1 21.54 -4.82 -5.89
CA ARG A 1 20.84 -3.53 -6.09
C ARG A 1 19.44 -3.84 -6.64
N ALA A 2 18.46 -4.13 -5.78
CA ALA A 2 17.10 -4.49 -6.22
C ALA A 2 16.17 -3.27 -6.33
N PHE A 3 16.41 -2.24 -5.51
CA PHE A 3 15.54 -1.08 -5.39
C PHE A 3 15.37 -0.24 -6.68
N PRO A 4 16.43 0.09 -7.44
CA PRO A 4 16.27 0.82 -8.71
C PRO A 4 15.40 0.05 -9.71
N LEU A 5 15.58 -1.28 -9.77
CA LEU A 5 14.79 -2.15 -10.65
C LEU A 5 13.31 -2.15 -10.26
N THR A 6 12.98 -2.17 -8.96
CA THR A 6 11.59 -2.06 -8.48
C THR A 6 10.93 -0.77 -8.94
N CYS A 7 11.65 0.36 -8.91
CA CYS A 7 11.14 1.67 -9.34
C CYS A 7 10.90 1.72 -10.85
N GLU A 8 11.89 1.27 -11.62
CA GLU A 8 11.84 1.31 -13.09
C GLU A 8 10.81 0.32 -13.67
N ASN A 9 10.59 -0.82 -13.01
CA ASN A 9 9.67 -1.86 -13.47
C ASN A 9 8.22 -1.64 -13.03
N GLY A 10 7.88 -0.50 -12.42
CA GLY A 10 6.50 -0.18 -12.01
C GLY A 10 5.96 -1.07 -10.89
N GLN A 11 6.83 -1.65 -10.06
CA GLN A 11 6.43 -2.58 -8.99
C GLN A 11 6.07 -1.87 -7.68
N ILE A 12 6.19 -0.54 -7.61
CA ILE A 12 5.71 0.26 -6.47
C ILE A 12 4.19 0.40 -6.61
N ALA A 13 3.44 -0.31 -5.77
CA ALA A 13 1.98 -0.31 -5.83
C ALA A 13 1.35 0.75 -4.90
N THR A 14 2.02 1.10 -3.80
CA THR A 14 1.52 2.04 -2.80
C THR A 14 2.67 2.82 -2.15
N GLN A 15 2.39 4.07 -1.79
CA GLN A 15 3.35 4.95 -1.12
C GLN A 15 2.68 5.69 0.05
N TYR A 16 3.49 6.03 1.05
CA TYR A 16 3.11 6.97 2.11
C TYR A 16 3.07 8.39 1.56
N VAL A 17 1.95 9.09 1.73
CA VAL A 17 1.69 10.42 1.17
C VAL A 17 1.34 11.44 2.25
N ASP A 18 1.61 12.70 1.97
CA ASP A 18 1.09 13.82 2.76
C ASP A 18 -0.41 14.06 2.49
N GLU A 19 -1.00 15.05 3.16
CA GLU A 19 -2.42 15.41 3.04
C GLU A 19 -2.83 15.85 1.62
N ASN A 20 -1.86 16.23 0.77
CA ASN A 20 -2.12 16.59 -0.63
C ASN A 20 -1.96 15.39 -1.58
N GLY A 21 -1.73 14.19 -1.04
CA GLY A 21 -1.52 12.97 -1.82
C GLY A 21 -0.12 12.86 -2.44
N LYS A 22 0.85 13.68 -2.01
CA LYS A 22 2.22 13.63 -2.53
C LYS A 22 3.09 12.68 -1.70
N PRO A 23 3.83 11.74 -2.30
CA PRO A 23 4.77 10.89 -1.59
C PRO A 23 5.77 11.72 -0.76
N THR A 24 6.05 11.26 0.46
CA THR A 24 6.85 12.06 1.40
C THR A 24 7.74 11.22 2.31
N MET A 25 8.93 11.74 2.60
CA MET A 25 9.87 11.18 3.57
C MET A 25 9.68 11.75 4.98
N ASN A 26 8.68 12.62 5.18
CA ASN A 26 8.37 13.15 6.50
C ASN A 26 7.84 12.02 7.41
N ILE A 27 8.51 11.81 8.55
CA ILE A 27 8.20 10.77 9.53
C ILE A 27 6.75 10.79 10.05
N ARG A 28 6.08 11.95 9.98
CA ARG A 28 4.66 12.07 10.36
C ARG A 28 3.73 11.26 9.45
N PHE A 29 4.11 11.08 8.18
CA PHE A 29 3.29 10.39 7.18
C PHE A 29 3.94 9.08 6.70
N ASN A 30 5.27 8.98 6.74
CA ASN A 30 6.06 7.78 6.48
C ASN A 30 6.67 7.27 7.80
N PRO A 31 5.91 6.46 8.57
CA PRO A 31 6.23 6.16 9.97
C PRO A 31 7.45 5.26 10.17
N ASN A 32 7.88 4.55 9.14
CA ASN A 32 9.02 3.64 9.18
C ASN A 32 10.24 4.17 8.40
N GLY A 33 10.14 5.38 7.84
CA GLY A 33 11.22 5.97 7.04
C GLY A 33 11.53 5.19 5.78
N SER A 34 10.56 4.46 5.22
CA SER A 34 10.74 3.66 4.01
C SER A 34 11.24 4.54 2.86
N PHE A 35 12.29 4.08 2.17
CA PHE A 35 12.93 4.82 1.09
C PHE A 35 11.96 5.07 -0.07
N GLU A 36 12.00 6.27 -0.67
CA GLU A 36 11.01 6.77 -1.64
C GLU A 36 9.54 6.62 -1.18
N ALA A 37 9.31 6.61 0.13
CA ALA A 37 8.01 6.44 0.76
C ALA A 37 7.27 5.14 0.36
N VAL A 38 7.99 4.09 -0.08
CA VAL A 38 7.36 2.84 -0.53
C VAL A 38 6.65 2.13 0.62
N GLU A 39 5.36 1.83 0.45
CA GLU A 39 4.55 1.12 1.44
C GLU A 39 4.31 -0.34 1.05
N GLY A 40 4.15 -0.59 -0.25
CA GLY A 40 3.88 -1.93 -0.78
C GLY A 40 4.30 -2.09 -2.23
N ILE A 41 4.68 -3.31 -2.57
CA ILE A 41 5.22 -3.70 -3.88
C ILE A 41 4.54 -4.96 -4.40
N THR A 42 4.53 -5.13 -5.72
CA THR A 42 4.07 -6.37 -6.36
C THR A 42 5.22 -7.20 -6.92
N SER A 43 5.02 -8.50 -7.09
CA SER A 43 5.86 -9.31 -7.97
C SER A 43 5.79 -8.78 -9.41
N PRO A 44 6.81 -9.03 -10.25
CA PRO A 44 6.81 -8.56 -11.64
C PRO A 44 5.61 -9.05 -12.47
N ASP A 45 5.03 -10.20 -12.12
CA ASP A 45 3.85 -10.78 -12.77
C ASP A 45 2.52 -10.33 -12.13
N GLY A 46 2.57 -9.46 -11.11
CA GLY A 46 1.40 -8.90 -10.42
C GLY A 46 0.63 -9.87 -9.52
N ARG A 47 1.09 -11.12 -9.35
CA ARG A 47 0.34 -12.16 -8.62
C ARG A 47 0.57 -12.16 -7.11
N VAL A 48 1.67 -11.57 -6.66
CA VAL A 48 2.01 -11.45 -5.24
C VAL A 48 2.05 -9.97 -4.90
N PHE A 49 1.28 -9.56 -3.91
CA PHE A 49 1.30 -8.21 -3.37
C PHE A 49 1.79 -8.25 -1.92
N GLY A 50 2.89 -7.54 -1.65
CA GLY A 50 3.46 -7.38 -0.32
C GLY A 50 3.30 -5.95 0.16
N LYS A 51 2.82 -5.76 1.41
CA LYS A 51 2.60 -4.44 1.99
C LYS A 51 2.81 -4.45 3.51
N MET A 52 3.00 -3.28 4.10
CA MET A 52 3.19 -3.10 5.54
C MET A 52 1.90 -2.75 6.29
N GLY A 53 1.03 -1.97 5.67
CA GLY A 53 -0.26 -1.58 6.19
C GLY A 53 -1.20 -2.78 6.33
N HIS A 54 -1.96 -2.81 7.41
CA HIS A 54 -2.83 -3.92 7.75
C HIS A 54 -4.24 -3.71 7.21
N SER A 55 -4.46 -4.04 5.93
CA SER A 55 -5.79 -3.94 5.30
C SER A 55 -6.79 -4.97 5.84
N GLU A 56 -6.31 -6.06 6.42
CA GLU A 56 -7.12 -7.11 7.04
C GLU A 56 -7.71 -6.71 8.39
N ARG A 57 -7.18 -5.67 9.04
CA ARG A 57 -7.78 -5.10 10.24
C ARG A 57 -9.07 -4.43 9.83
N PHE A 58 -10.16 -5.16 9.81
CA PHE A 58 -11.47 -4.65 9.44
C PHE A 58 -12.51 -5.32 10.34
N SER A 59 -12.91 -4.63 11.41
CA SER A 59 -13.85 -5.14 12.40
C SER A 59 -14.68 -4.02 13.00
N ASP A 60 -15.66 -4.38 13.82
CA ASP A 60 -16.34 -3.40 14.65
C ASP A 60 -15.34 -2.72 15.60
N ASN A 61 -15.52 -1.43 15.82
CA ASN A 61 -14.76 -0.61 16.77
C ASN A 61 -13.28 -0.31 16.44
N VAL A 62 -12.76 -0.66 15.26
CA VAL A 62 -11.46 -0.14 14.78
C VAL A 62 -11.60 1.21 14.07
N TYR A 63 -10.50 1.96 13.96
CA TYR A 63 -10.40 3.25 13.23
C TYR A 63 -11.38 4.37 13.63
N LYS A 64 -11.91 4.35 14.86
CA LYS A 64 -12.87 5.36 15.35
C LYS A 64 -12.39 6.81 15.24
N ASN A 65 -11.07 7.01 15.21
CA ASN A 65 -10.40 8.29 15.16
C ASN A 65 -9.67 8.54 13.82
N VAL A 66 -9.96 7.74 12.79
CA VAL A 66 -9.30 7.85 11.49
C VAL A 66 -10.37 8.02 10.40
N ASP A 67 -10.52 9.25 9.94
CA ASP A 67 -11.55 9.62 8.95
C ASP A 67 -11.29 9.04 7.55
N GLY A 68 -12.34 8.95 6.73
CA GLY A 68 -12.27 8.56 5.32
C GLY A 68 -12.50 7.07 5.06
N ASN A 69 -12.54 6.69 3.79
CA ASN A 69 -12.76 5.30 3.37
C ASN A 69 -11.52 4.44 3.67
N LYS A 70 -11.71 3.30 4.34
CA LYS A 70 -10.66 2.33 4.71
C LYS A 70 -10.65 1.08 3.85
N ASP A 71 -11.72 0.85 3.09
CA ASP A 71 -11.78 -0.26 2.17
C ASP A 71 -11.06 0.10 0.86
N ASN A 72 -9.90 -0.52 0.64
CA ASN A 72 -9.13 -0.42 -0.60
C ASN A 72 -9.52 -1.47 -1.65
N ARG A 73 -10.59 -2.25 -1.38
CA ARG A 73 -11.15 -3.30 -2.25
C ARG A 73 -10.17 -4.42 -2.60
N MET A 74 -9.06 -4.54 -1.88
CA MET A 74 -8.01 -5.51 -2.19
C MET A 74 -8.51 -6.96 -2.15
N PHE A 75 -9.28 -7.32 -1.12
CA PHE A 75 -9.76 -8.70 -0.95
C PHE A 75 -10.82 -9.09 -1.99
N ILE A 76 -11.75 -8.18 -2.31
CA ILE A 76 -12.76 -8.47 -3.34
C ILE A 76 -12.09 -8.61 -4.72
N ASN A 77 -11.11 -7.76 -5.04
CA ASN A 77 -10.36 -7.88 -6.29
C ASN A 77 -9.53 -9.17 -6.36
N ALA A 78 -8.96 -9.62 -5.23
CA ALA A 78 -8.26 -10.90 -5.16
C ALA A 78 -9.19 -12.08 -5.42
N VAL A 79 -10.44 -12.02 -4.93
CA VAL A 79 -11.47 -13.04 -5.24
C VAL A 79 -11.89 -12.96 -6.70
N ASP A 80 -12.15 -11.76 -7.21
CA ASP A 80 -12.62 -11.53 -8.59
C ASP A 80 -11.58 -11.96 -9.62
N TYR A 81 -10.28 -11.86 -9.32
CA TYR A 81 -9.20 -12.35 -10.18
C TYR A 81 -9.33 -13.85 -10.54
N PHE A 82 -9.90 -14.67 -9.65
CA PHE A 82 -10.08 -16.11 -9.88
C PHE A 82 -11.47 -16.47 -10.42
N LYS A 83 -12.38 -15.50 -10.51
CA LYS A 83 -13.67 -15.69 -11.17
C LYS A 83 -13.46 -15.57 -12.67
N ILE A 84 -13.37 -16.72 -13.34
CA ILE A 84 -13.36 -16.83 -14.82
C ILE A 84 -14.72 -16.41 -15.36
#